data_AF-A0A953BHV4-F1
#
_entry.id   AF-A0A953BHV4-F1
#
_cell.length_a   1.000
_cell.length_b   1.000
_cell.length_c   1.000
_cell.angle_alpha   90.00
_cell.angle_beta   90.00
_cell.angle_gamma   90.00
#
_symmetry.space_group_name_H-M   'P 1'
#
loop_
_entity.id
_entity.type
_entity.pdbx_description
1 polymer ?
#
loop_
_entity_poly.entity_id
_entity_poly.type
_entity_poly.pdbx_seq_one_letter_code
_entity_poly.pdbx_strand_id
1 'polypeptide(L)'
;MSGTGITVKNTTGLGSVLIEQCTITGGTGAGIVINQNATVTLQDSVFVNLKGDAIRLAWPNSSLLLTRCSVESTTGLALDIDRGAATVTNFLARDCAAGGIRVGTHSSVNVRIVNATIAPGSGIAINQAGGILALHNSIIAQATDGLRRASGTTSHDYNLYFQCVNPYVGITAAAQDLQADPMFTSSTNLRPDVGSPAIDSGADMSAFTTTDLDRKTRPINKLFDRGCYEFGTAPSLRIIKWEETSPD
;
A
#
# COMPACT_ATOMS: atom_id res chain seq x y z
N MET A 1 3.74 -14.42 -26.52
CA MET A 1 3.79 -12.94 -26.46
C MET A 1 3.90 -12.52 -25.01
N SER A 2 5.05 -11.99 -24.59
CA SER A 2 5.25 -11.36 -23.29
C SER A 2 4.79 -9.90 -23.40
N GLY A 3 3.54 -9.62 -23.03
CA GLY A 3 2.96 -8.28 -23.10
C GLY A 3 2.77 -7.69 -21.71
N THR A 4 3.27 -6.47 -21.49
CA THR A 4 2.80 -5.61 -20.40
C THR A 4 1.34 -5.25 -20.67
N GLY A 5 0.50 -5.19 -19.63
CA GLY A 5 -0.90 -4.79 -19.76
C GLY A 5 -1.04 -3.35 -20.27
N ILE A 6 -0.60 -2.38 -19.47
CA ILE A 6 -0.62 -0.94 -19.81
C ILE A 6 0.79 -0.38 -19.66
N THR A 7 1.27 0.33 -20.68
CA THR A 7 2.52 1.10 -20.59
C THR A 7 2.20 2.58 -20.71
N VAL A 8 2.51 3.35 -19.66
CA VAL A 8 2.34 4.81 -19.64
C VAL A 8 3.71 5.46 -19.84
N LYS A 9 3.79 6.37 -20.83
CA LYS A 9 5.01 7.07 -21.23
C LYS A 9 4.71 8.55 -21.43
N ASN A 10 5.61 9.43 -20.99
CA ASN A 10 5.51 10.87 -21.23
C ASN A 10 6.83 11.44 -21.81
N THR A 11 7.00 11.30 -23.13
CA THR A 11 8.23 11.74 -23.81
C THR A 11 8.37 13.26 -23.93
N THR A 12 7.32 14.03 -23.65
CA THR A 12 7.31 15.50 -23.81
C THR A 12 7.27 16.26 -22.47
N GLY A 13 7.10 15.56 -21.34
CA GLY A 13 7.19 16.14 -19.99
C GLY A 13 5.93 16.82 -19.47
N LEU A 14 4.80 16.79 -20.20
CA LEU A 14 3.54 17.41 -19.79
C LEU A 14 2.40 16.39 -19.91
N GLY A 15 1.86 15.94 -18.78
CA GLY A 15 0.73 15.02 -18.74
C GLY A 15 0.73 14.11 -17.52
N SER A 16 -0.46 13.94 -16.93
CA SER A 16 -0.75 12.92 -15.93
C SER A 16 -1.80 11.95 -16.48
N VAL A 17 -1.77 10.72 -16.00
CA VAL A 17 -2.81 9.72 -16.31
C VAL A 17 -3.50 9.32 -15.02
N LEU A 18 -4.83 9.37 -15.02
CA LEU A 18 -5.68 8.80 -13.97
C LEU A 18 -6.20 7.44 -14.44
N ILE A 19 -5.99 6.40 -13.65
CA ILE A 19 -6.62 5.10 -13.82
C ILE A 19 -7.35 4.82 -12.52
N GLU A 20 -8.68 4.73 -12.61
CA GLU A 20 -9.53 4.52 -11.45
C GLU A 20 -10.54 3.42 -11.69
N GLN A 21 -10.94 2.72 -10.62
CA GLN A 21 -12.03 1.72 -10.66
C GLN A 21 -11.81 0.61 -11.69
N CYS A 22 -10.55 0.27 -11.96
CA CYS A 22 -10.18 -0.73 -12.94
C CYS A 22 -9.87 -2.07 -12.26
N THR A 23 -10.14 -3.17 -12.98
CA THR A 23 -9.56 -4.48 -12.67
C THR A 23 -8.56 -4.85 -13.76
N ILE A 24 -7.29 -4.97 -13.39
CA ILE A 24 -6.21 -5.39 -14.26
C ILE A 24 -5.92 -6.86 -13.95
N THR A 25 -6.10 -7.74 -14.93
CA THR A 25 -5.96 -9.19 -14.71
C THR A 25 -5.25 -9.91 -15.85
N GLY A 26 -4.62 -11.04 -15.52
CA GLY A 26 -3.92 -11.90 -16.49
C GLY A 26 -2.62 -11.28 -17.03
N GLY A 27 -2.23 -11.66 -18.24
CA GLY A 27 -1.01 -11.16 -18.86
C GLY A 27 0.27 -11.85 -18.37
N THR A 28 1.25 -11.86 -19.25
CA THR A 28 2.55 -12.52 -19.07
C THR A 28 3.64 -11.55 -18.60
N GLY A 29 3.40 -10.25 -18.72
CA GLY A 29 4.28 -9.17 -18.24
C GLY A 29 3.71 -8.42 -17.05
N ALA A 30 4.24 -7.23 -16.80
CA ALA A 30 3.74 -6.38 -15.73
C ALA A 30 2.32 -5.86 -16.03
N GLY A 31 1.51 -5.62 -15.00
CA GLY A 31 0.17 -5.05 -15.16
C GLY A 31 0.25 -3.63 -15.72
N ILE A 32 0.92 -2.73 -14.99
CA ILE A 32 1.19 -1.36 -15.42
C ILE A 32 2.69 -1.08 -15.35
N VAL A 33 3.24 -0.49 -16.42
CA VAL A 33 4.60 0.06 -16.43
C VAL A 33 4.53 1.57 -16.63
N ILE A 34 5.07 2.30 -15.65
CA ILE A 34 5.20 3.76 -15.66
C ILE A 34 6.63 4.11 -16.06
N ASN A 35 6.77 4.83 -17.17
CA ASN A 35 8.04 5.03 -17.85
C ASN A 35 8.15 6.45 -18.42
N GLN A 36 9.36 6.86 -18.81
CA GLN A 36 9.65 8.10 -19.54
C GLN A 36 8.93 9.30 -18.90
N ASN A 37 9.26 9.63 -17.66
CA ASN A 37 8.76 10.81 -16.93
C ASN A 37 7.22 10.87 -16.77
N ALA A 38 6.52 9.74 -16.88
CA ALA A 38 5.08 9.70 -16.72
C ALA A 38 4.68 9.90 -15.24
N THR A 39 3.61 10.65 -15.03
CA THR A 39 2.94 10.79 -13.74
C THR A 39 1.61 10.05 -13.79
N VAL A 40 1.40 9.11 -12.89
CA VAL A 40 0.18 8.28 -12.86
C VAL A 40 -0.47 8.36 -11.49
N THR A 41 -1.77 8.57 -11.47
CA THR A 41 -2.63 8.35 -10.31
C THR A 41 -3.40 7.06 -10.54
N LEU A 42 -3.22 6.09 -9.65
CA LEU A 42 -3.95 4.84 -9.59
C LEU A 42 -4.84 4.86 -8.35
N GLN A 43 -6.15 4.74 -8.56
CA GLN A 43 -7.11 4.85 -7.48
C GLN A 43 -8.17 3.74 -7.55
N ASP A 44 -8.60 3.20 -6.40
CA ASP A 44 -9.79 2.34 -6.31
C ASP A 44 -9.74 1.13 -7.28
N SER A 45 -8.54 0.62 -7.55
CA SER A 45 -8.29 -0.37 -8.62
C SER A 45 -7.68 -1.67 -8.08
N VAL A 46 -7.96 -2.78 -8.76
CA VAL A 46 -7.58 -4.13 -8.37
C VAL A 46 -6.67 -4.75 -9.43
N PHE A 47 -5.59 -5.40 -9.00
CA PHE A 47 -4.67 -6.15 -9.84
C PHE A 47 -4.71 -7.61 -9.39
N VAL A 48 -5.01 -8.54 -10.30
CA VAL A 48 -5.22 -9.94 -9.91
C VAL A 48 -4.75 -10.95 -10.95
N ASN A 49 -4.10 -12.03 -10.51
CA ASN A 49 -3.67 -13.14 -11.38
C ASN A 49 -2.66 -12.75 -12.46
N LEU A 50 -1.74 -11.83 -12.16
CA LEU A 50 -0.70 -11.37 -13.09
C LEU A 50 0.53 -12.29 -13.05
N LYS A 51 1.17 -12.53 -14.20
CA LYS A 51 2.42 -13.33 -14.27
C LYS A 51 3.71 -12.50 -14.15
N GLY A 52 3.60 -11.17 -14.14
CA GLY A 52 4.69 -10.25 -13.83
C GLY A 52 4.38 -9.41 -12.59
N ASP A 53 5.15 -8.34 -12.40
CA ASP A 53 4.89 -7.37 -11.33
C ASP A 53 3.56 -6.66 -11.60
N ALA A 54 2.77 -6.35 -10.57
CA ALA A 54 1.51 -5.66 -10.82
C ALA A 54 1.71 -4.24 -11.33
N ILE A 55 2.62 -3.51 -10.68
CA ILE A 55 2.95 -2.13 -11.04
C ILE A 55 4.47 -1.97 -11.02
N ARG A 56 5.03 -1.36 -12.07
CA ARG A 56 6.46 -1.07 -12.17
C ARG A 56 6.72 0.39 -12.52
N LEU A 57 7.48 1.10 -11.69
CA LEU A 57 8.04 2.41 -12.00
C LEU A 57 9.50 2.24 -12.41
N ALA A 58 9.79 2.54 -13.67
CA ALA A 58 11.08 2.19 -14.24
C ALA A 58 12.00 3.40 -14.48
N TRP A 59 11.51 4.66 -14.45
CA TRP A 59 12.26 5.84 -14.92
C TRP A 59 12.41 6.96 -13.87
N PRO A 60 13.57 7.67 -13.78
CA PRO A 60 13.92 8.57 -12.66
C PRO A 60 12.95 9.71 -12.34
N ASN A 61 12.25 10.28 -13.33
CA ASN A 61 11.29 11.38 -13.09
C ASN A 61 9.85 10.91 -13.27
N SER A 62 9.61 9.60 -13.17
CA SER A 62 8.25 9.07 -13.15
C SER A 62 7.69 9.16 -11.74
N SER A 63 6.40 9.38 -11.61
CA SER A 63 5.73 9.42 -10.31
C SER A 63 4.46 8.58 -10.28
N LEU A 64 4.19 7.99 -9.13
CA LEU A 64 2.97 7.24 -8.84
C LEU A 64 2.32 7.78 -7.57
N LEU A 65 1.04 8.13 -7.68
CA LEU A 65 0.13 8.20 -6.55
C LEU A 65 -0.77 6.96 -6.60
N LEU A 66 -0.64 6.06 -5.62
CA LEU A 66 -1.40 4.83 -5.51
C LEU A 66 -2.30 4.88 -4.27
N THR A 67 -3.61 4.86 -4.45
CA THR A 67 -4.56 5.06 -3.34
C THR A 67 -5.72 4.09 -3.41
N ARG A 68 -5.98 3.38 -2.30
CA ARG A 68 -7.10 2.41 -2.21
C ARG A 68 -7.06 1.37 -3.33
N CYS A 69 -5.89 0.76 -3.52
CA CYS A 69 -5.70 -0.29 -4.51
C CYS A 69 -5.36 -1.62 -3.85
N SER A 70 -5.63 -2.73 -4.55
CA SER A 70 -5.20 -4.06 -4.12
C SER A 70 -4.46 -4.81 -5.22
N VAL A 71 -3.47 -5.59 -4.82
CA VAL A 71 -2.78 -6.58 -5.65
C VAL A 71 -2.93 -7.95 -5.01
N GLU A 72 -3.38 -8.91 -5.78
CA GLU A 72 -3.70 -10.26 -5.30
C GLU A 72 -3.21 -11.34 -6.27
N SER A 73 -2.59 -12.41 -5.76
CA SER A 73 -2.28 -13.61 -6.56
C SER A 73 -1.40 -13.32 -7.78
N THR A 74 -0.29 -12.59 -7.60
CA THR A 74 0.67 -12.31 -8.69
C THR A 74 1.91 -13.18 -8.56
N THR A 75 2.52 -13.61 -9.68
CA THR A 75 3.81 -14.31 -9.59
C THR A 75 5.00 -13.36 -9.44
N GLY A 76 4.85 -12.10 -9.88
CA GLY A 76 5.82 -11.03 -9.64
C GLY A 76 5.59 -10.29 -8.32
N LEU A 77 6.24 -9.14 -8.19
CA LEU A 77 6.08 -8.23 -7.07
C LEU A 77 4.73 -7.51 -7.14
N ALA A 78 4.19 -7.11 -5.98
CA ALA A 78 3.04 -6.22 -5.97
C ALA A 78 3.39 -4.82 -6.53
N LEU A 79 4.57 -4.30 -6.18
CA LEU A 79 5.04 -3.02 -6.63
C LEU A 79 6.57 -2.98 -6.75
N ASP A 80 7.07 -2.71 -7.94
CA ASP A 80 8.50 -2.54 -8.23
C ASP A 80 8.80 -1.07 -8.54
N ILE A 81 9.40 -0.36 -7.57
CA ILE A 81 9.82 1.03 -7.74
C ILE A 81 11.32 1.04 -8.00
N ASP A 82 11.73 0.72 -9.22
CA ASP A 82 13.15 0.67 -9.59
C ASP A 82 13.75 2.08 -9.68
N ARG A 83 12.94 3.06 -10.14
CA ARG A 83 13.29 4.48 -10.26
C ARG A 83 12.07 5.38 -10.07
N GLY A 84 12.30 6.65 -9.72
CA GLY A 84 11.24 7.65 -9.56
C GLY A 84 10.58 7.62 -8.18
N ALA A 85 9.46 8.33 -8.04
CA ALA A 85 8.82 8.54 -6.74
C ALA A 85 7.45 7.87 -6.65
N ALA A 86 7.11 7.34 -5.47
CA ALA A 86 5.80 6.76 -5.22
C ALA A 86 5.24 7.17 -3.86
N THR A 87 3.98 7.58 -3.83
CA THR A 87 3.18 7.68 -2.59
C THR A 87 2.08 6.64 -2.64
N VAL A 88 2.08 5.73 -1.68
CA VAL A 88 1.21 4.57 -1.59
C VAL A 88 0.38 4.67 -0.32
N THR A 89 -0.93 4.73 -0.46
CA THR A 89 -1.88 4.87 0.67
C THR A 89 -3.02 3.85 0.57
N ASN A 90 -3.40 3.24 1.71
CA ASN A 90 -4.50 2.26 1.77
C ASN A 90 -4.34 1.13 0.76
N PHE A 91 -3.16 0.54 0.74
CA PHE A 91 -2.79 -0.45 -0.26
C PHE A 91 -2.78 -1.85 0.33
N LEU A 92 -3.39 -2.80 -0.38
CA LEU A 92 -3.32 -4.22 -0.07
C LEU A 92 -2.42 -4.93 -1.07
N ALA A 93 -1.43 -5.69 -0.59
CA ALA A 93 -0.70 -6.65 -1.40
C ALA A 93 -0.76 -8.01 -0.73
N ARG A 94 -1.30 -9.02 -1.42
CA ARG A 94 -1.35 -10.39 -0.91
C ARG A 94 -1.08 -11.45 -1.96
N ASP A 95 -0.53 -12.57 -1.51
CA ASP A 95 -0.25 -13.74 -2.36
C ASP A 95 0.61 -13.39 -3.59
N CYS A 96 1.69 -12.64 -3.36
CA CYS A 96 2.61 -12.17 -4.40
C CYS A 96 3.91 -12.98 -4.34
N ALA A 97 4.12 -13.92 -5.27
CA ALA A 97 5.16 -14.94 -5.14
C ALA A 97 6.60 -14.41 -5.13
N ALA A 98 6.88 -13.29 -5.80
CA ALA A 98 8.21 -12.66 -5.76
C ALA A 98 8.41 -11.71 -4.57
N GLY A 99 7.35 -11.43 -3.79
CA GLY A 99 7.35 -10.50 -2.67
C GLY A 99 6.35 -9.34 -2.81
N GLY A 100 6.30 -8.47 -1.81
CA GLY A 100 5.40 -7.32 -1.78
C GLY A 100 5.92 -6.15 -2.60
N ILE A 101 6.79 -5.33 -1.99
CA ILE A 101 7.26 -4.06 -2.55
C ILE A 101 8.78 -4.06 -2.64
N ARG A 102 9.31 -3.64 -3.79
CA ARG A 102 10.74 -3.34 -3.97
C ARG A 102 10.96 -1.83 -4.07
N VAL A 103 11.90 -1.32 -3.29
CA VAL A 103 12.43 0.04 -3.37
C VAL A 103 13.84 -0.03 -3.97
N GLY A 104 13.99 0.47 -5.20
CA GLY A 104 15.20 0.34 -6.02
C GLY A 104 16.43 1.06 -5.46
N THR A 105 17.57 0.86 -6.12
CA THR A 105 18.89 1.36 -5.67
C THR A 105 19.20 2.78 -6.12
N HIS A 106 18.43 3.34 -7.06
CA HIS A 106 18.74 4.63 -7.66
C HIS A 106 18.44 5.80 -6.70
N SER A 107 19.22 6.88 -6.78
CA SER A 107 19.03 8.08 -5.95
C SER A 107 17.72 8.83 -6.22
N SER A 108 17.08 8.59 -7.38
CA SER A 108 15.75 9.11 -7.70
C SER A 108 14.61 8.39 -6.96
N VAL A 109 14.89 7.26 -6.31
CA VAL A 109 13.88 6.46 -5.62
C VAL A 109 13.49 7.13 -4.30
N ASN A 110 12.25 7.62 -4.24
CA ASN A 110 11.66 8.20 -3.03
C ASN A 110 10.25 7.65 -2.83
N VAL A 111 10.08 6.85 -1.79
CA VAL A 111 8.88 6.04 -1.58
C VAL A 111 8.27 6.35 -0.22
N ARG A 112 6.97 6.60 -0.21
CA ARG A 112 6.16 6.69 1.00
C ARG A 112 5.04 5.67 0.97
N ILE A 113 4.92 4.89 2.03
CA ILE A 113 3.90 3.87 2.23
C ILE A 113 3.21 4.17 3.55
N VAL A 114 1.89 4.34 3.50
CA VAL A 114 1.07 4.72 4.64
C VAL A 114 -0.19 3.87 4.64
N ASN A 115 -0.55 3.29 5.78
CA ASN A 115 -1.77 2.48 5.91
C ASN A 115 -1.83 1.35 4.87
N ALA A 116 -0.77 0.57 4.72
CA ALA A 116 -0.75 -0.58 3.81
C ALA A 116 -0.82 -1.90 4.57
N THR A 117 -1.43 -2.93 3.97
CA THR A 117 -1.32 -4.32 4.44
C THR A 117 -0.56 -5.11 3.38
N ILE A 118 0.68 -5.52 3.70
CA ILE A 118 1.58 -6.23 2.80
C ILE A 118 1.81 -7.64 3.34
N ALA A 119 1.15 -8.62 2.73
CA ALA A 119 1.14 -10.02 3.13
C ALA A 119 1.40 -10.94 1.93
N PRO A 120 2.63 -10.96 1.35
CA PRO A 120 2.89 -11.67 0.10
C PRO A 120 2.75 -13.19 0.18
N GLY A 121 2.67 -13.76 1.39
CA GLY A 121 2.57 -15.20 1.64
C GLY A 121 3.92 -15.93 1.61
N SER A 122 4.92 -15.34 0.94
CA SER A 122 6.31 -15.80 0.93
C SER A 122 7.27 -14.69 0.53
N GLY A 123 8.58 -14.89 0.68
CA GLY A 123 9.59 -13.93 0.22
C GLY A 123 9.68 -12.69 1.11
N ILE A 124 9.94 -11.53 0.52
CA ILE A 124 10.17 -10.28 1.25
C ILE A 124 8.94 -9.38 1.10
N ALA A 125 8.37 -8.90 2.21
CA ALA A 125 7.25 -7.98 2.16
C ALA A 125 7.69 -6.59 1.65
N ILE A 126 8.76 -6.01 2.21
CA ILE A 126 9.36 -4.77 1.72
C ILE A 126 10.87 -4.92 1.61
N ASN A 127 11.38 -4.90 0.38
CA ASN A 127 12.80 -5.00 0.06
C ASN A 127 13.36 -3.63 -0.37
N GLN A 128 13.98 -2.92 0.58
CA GLN A 128 14.68 -1.67 0.31
C GLN A 128 16.12 -1.95 -0.11
N ALA A 129 16.34 -1.92 -1.42
CA ALA A 129 17.67 -2.06 -2.01
C ALA A 129 18.49 -0.76 -1.92
N GLY A 130 17.83 0.40 -1.94
CA GLY A 130 18.43 1.73 -1.75
C GLY A 130 17.38 2.83 -1.60
N GLY A 131 17.67 4.03 -2.13
CA GLY A 131 16.73 5.16 -2.14
C GLY A 131 16.29 5.64 -0.75
N ILE A 132 15.16 6.35 -0.71
CA ILE A 132 14.50 6.81 0.51
C ILE A 132 13.18 6.07 0.67
N LEU A 133 12.93 5.52 1.86
CA LEU A 133 11.67 4.89 2.24
C LEU A 133 11.10 5.54 3.51
N ALA A 134 9.84 5.96 3.45
CA ALA A 134 9.01 6.29 4.60
C ALA A 134 7.87 5.26 4.75
N LEU A 135 7.79 4.54 5.86
CA LEU A 135 6.82 3.45 6.08
C LEU A 135 6.09 3.65 7.42
N HIS A 136 4.79 3.93 7.39
CA HIS A 136 4.02 4.20 8.60
C HIS A 136 2.65 3.52 8.61
N ASN A 137 2.12 3.28 9.81
CA ASN A 137 0.78 2.74 10.05
C ASN A 137 0.46 1.49 9.22
N SER A 138 1.44 0.64 8.92
CA SER A 138 1.24 -0.48 8.00
C SER A 138 1.29 -1.82 8.72
N ILE A 139 0.57 -2.81 8.21
CA ILE A 139 0.68 -4.20 8.64
C ILE A 139 1.56 -4.95 7.63
N ILE A 140 2.63 -5.54 8.12
CA ILE A 140 3.57 -6.36 7.35
C ILE A 140 3.46 -7.79 7.86
N ALA A 141 2.98 -8.71 7.04
CA ALA A 141 2.66 -10.05 7.50
C ALA A 141 3.11 -11.15 6.54
N GLN A 142 3.15 -12.40 7.03
CA GLN A 142 3.26 -13.62 6.21
C GLN A 142 4.39 -13.53 5.17
N ALA A 143 5.60 -13.30 5.66
CA ALA A 143 6.78 -13.11 4.83
C ALA A 143 8.00 -13.82 5.44
N THR A 144 9.00 -14.13 4.63
CA THR A 144 10.32 -14.48 5.14
C THR A 144 10.95 -13.27 5.83
N ASP A 145 11.11 -12.16 5.11
CA ASP A 145 11.57 -10.90 5.69
C ASP A 145 10.44 -9.87 5.67
N GLY A 146 10.21 -9.19 6.79
CA GLY A 146 9.24 -8.10 6.90
C GLY A 146 9.74 -6.87 6.17
N LEU A 147 10.56 -6.07 6.85
CA LEU A 147 11.30 -4.96 6.26
C LEU A 147 12.79 -5.33 6.16
N ARG A 148 13.27 -5.49 4.93
CA ARG A 148 14.69 -5.67 4.63
C ARG A 148 15.29 -4.41 4.04
N ARG A 149 16.28 -3.84 4.72
CA ARG A 149 17.08 -2.71 4.23
C ARG A 149 18.50 -3.15 3.91
N ALA A 150 18.83 -3.19 2.62
CA ALA A 150 20.20 -3.42 2.15
C ALA A 150 21.03 -2.12 2.13
N SER A 151 20.42 -1.00 1.72
CA SER A 151 21.04 0.33 1.75
C SER A 151 19.98 1.45 1.75
N GLY A 152 20.40 2.71 1.69
CA GLY A 152 19.50 3.87 1.61
C GLY A 152 19.09 4.42 2.98
N THR A 153 18.13 5.35 2.96
CA THR A 153 17.59 5.99 4.17
C THR A 153 16.17 5.50 4.41
N THR A 154 15.85 5.20 5.67
CA THR A 154 14.55 4.69 6.07
C THR A 154 14.05 5.44 7.27
N SER A 155 12.81 5.91 7.19
CA SER A 155 12.01 6.34 8.33
C SER A 155 10.83 5.39 8.41
N HIS A 156 10.72 4.64 9.50
CA HIS A 156 9.56 3.80 9.75
C HIS A 156 9.15 3.96 11.20
N ASP A 157 7.84 3.89 11.44
CA ASP A 157 7.26 3.84 12.79
C ASP A 157 5.80 3.39 12.71
N TYR A 158 5.22 2.99 13.84
CA TYR A 158 3.81 2.55 13.93
C TYR A 158 3.43 1.40 12.99
N ASN A 159 4.37 0.50 12.65
CA ASN A 159 4.07 -0.67 11.83
C ASN A 159 3.81 -1.90 12.70
N LEU A 160 2.96 -2.82 12.23
CA LEU A 160 2.69 -4.08 12.90
C LEU A 160 3.26 -5.22 12.06
N TYR A 161 4.08 -6.06 12.66
CA TYR A 161 4.72 -7.21 12.02
C TYR A 161 4.13 -8.51 12.56
N PHE A 162 3.76 -9.44 11.67
CA PHE A 162 3.17 -10.71 12.06
C PHE A 162 3.56 -11.86 11.15
N GLN A 163 4.02 -12.97 11.73
CA GLN A 163 4.48 -14.13 10.94
C GLN A 163 5.51 -13.74 9.86
N CYS A 164 6.37 -12.77 10.19
CA CYS A 164 7.62 -12.56 9.46
C CYS A 164 8.70 -13.41 10.12
N VAL A 165 9.43 -14.24 9.37
CA VAL A 165 10.56 -15.00 9.94
C VAL A 165 11.60 -14.05 10.50
N ASN A 166 11.94 -13.01 9.73
CA ASN A 166 12.79 -11.90 10.14
C ASN A 166 12.02 -10.58 9.97
N PRO A 167 11.35 -10.06 11.02
CA PRO A 167 10.59 -8.81 10.92
C PRO A 167 11.44 -7.62 10.45
N TYR A 168 12.71 -7.58 10.86
CA TYR A 168 13.68 -6.54 10.50
C TYR A 168 15.00 -7.16 10.04
N VAL A 169 15.49 -6.74 8.88
CA VAL A 169 16.81 -7.15 8.35
C VAL A 169 17.57 -5.91 7.91
N GLY A 170 18.76 -5.68 8.46
CA GLY A 170 19.57 -4.48 8.18
C GLY A 170 19.01 -3.17 8.76
N ILE A 171 17.98 -3.28 9.59
CA ILE A 171 17.34 -2.20 10.34
C ILE A 171 16.88 -2.75 11.70
N THR A 172 16.59 -1.87 12.65
CA THR A 172 16.05 -2.21 13.97
C THR A 172 14.57 -1.81 14.04
N ALA A 173 13.82 -2.36 14.97
CA ALA A 173 12.46 -1.89 15.24
C ALA A 173 12.44 -0.39 15.55
N ALA A 174 11.41 0.31 15.06
CA ALA A 174 11.12 1.67 15.48
C ALA A 174 10.37 1.66 16.83
N ALA A 175 10.24 2.85 17.44
CA ALA A 175 9.74 2.98 18.79
C ALA A 175 8.31 2.45 18.97
N GLN A 176 7.45 2.63 17.97
CA GLN A 176 6.03 2.27 18.02
C GLN A 176 5.70 1.09 17.12
N ASP A 177 6.71 0.41 16.57
CA ASP A 177 6.47 -0.84 15.86
C ASP A 177 6.01 -1.92 16.84
N LEU A 178 5.06 -2.76 16.38
CA LEU A 178 4.50 -3.87 17.15
C LEU A 178 4.82 -5.19 16.47
N GLN A 179 5.01 -6.24 17.26
CA GLN A 179 5.07 -7.62 16.80
C GLN A 179 3.95 -8.40 17.49
N ALA A 180 2.81 -8.55 16.82
CA ALA A 180 1.62 -9.15 17.40
C ALA A 180 0.71 -9.69 16.28
N ASP A 181 -0.22 -10.58 16.64
CA ASP A 181 -1.24 -11.05 15.70
C ASP A 181 -2.22 -9.92 15.37
N PRO A 182 -2.37 -9.50 14.09
CA PRO A 182 -3.34 -8.48 13.70
C PRO A 182 -4.78 -8.98 13.79
N MET A 183 -5.00 -10.25 14.18
CA MET A 183 -6.30 -10.89 14.34
C MET A 183 -7.15 -10.67 13.10
N PHE A 184 -6.63 -11.05 11.93
CA PHE A 184 -7.37 -10.93 10.69
C PHE A 184 -8.66 -11.77 10.75
N THR A 185 -9.76 -11.26 10.18
CA THR A 185 -11.04 -11.98 10.12
C THR A 185 -10.90 -13.37 9.49
N SER A 186 -10.02 -13.53 8.51
CA SER A 186 -9.61 -14.84 7.98
C SER A 186 -8.27 -14.74 7.25
N SER A 187 -7.72 -15.87 6.79
CA SER A 187 -6.51 -15.90 5.96
C SER A 187 -6.64 -15.15 4.63
N THR A 188 -7.87 -14.98 4.13
CA THR A 188 -8.15 -14.28 2.87
C THR A 188 -8.87 -12.95 3.07
N ASN A 189 -9.27 -12.60 4.29
CA ASN A 189 -9.86 -11.32 4.63
C ASN A 189 -8.98 -10.64 5.69
N LEU A 190 -8.07 -9.80 5.21
CA LEU A 190 -7.06 -9.12 6.04
C LEU A 190 -7.59 -7.86 6.73
N ARG A 191 -8.90 -7.79 6.98
CA ARG A 191 -9.49 -6.81 7.88
C ARG A 191 -9.18 -7.23 9.32
N PRO A 192 -8.80 -6.28 10.21
CA PRO A 192 -8.67 -6.59 11.62
C PRO A 192 -10.03 -7.00 12.21
N ASP A 193 -10.02 -7.95 13.12
CA ASP A 193 -11.19 -8.37 13.90
C ASP A 193 -11.14 -7.78 15.33
N VAL A 194 -12.22 -7.97 16.08
CA VAL A 194 -12.37 -7.47 17.45
C VAL A 194 -11.19 -7.90 18.33
N GLY A 195 -10.60 -6.92 19.03
CA GLY A 195 -9.45 -7.13 19.90
C GLY A 195 -8.09 -7.07 19.20
N SER A 196 -8.07 -6.86 17.88
CA SER A 196 -6.82 -6.70 17.13
C SER A 196 -5.95 -5.56 17.70
N PRO A 197 -4.63 -5.78 17.88
CA PRO A 197 -3.67 -4.74 18.24
C PRO A 197 -3.43 -3.72 17.12
N ALA A 198 -3.98 -3.94 15.92
CA ALA A 198 -3.96 -2.96 14.83
C ALA A 198 -4.98 -1.83 15.03
N ILE A 199 -6.00 -2.06 15.87
CA ILE A 199 -7.10 -1.11 16.09
C ILE A 199 -6.63 0.01 17.02
N ASP A 200 -6.95 1.26 16.66
CA ASP A 200 -6.67 2.48 17.43
C ASP A 200 -5.21 2.59 17.88
N SER A 201 -4.26 2.15 17.03
CA SER A 201 -2.85 2.03 17.41
C SER A 201 -1.85 2.67 16.45
N GLY A 202 -2.33 3.36 15.41
CA GLY A 202 -1.53 4.15 14.48
C GLY A 202 -1.40 5.62 14.86
N ALA A 203 -0.52 6.33 14.15
CA ALA A 203 -0.38 7.79 14.23
C ALA A 203 -1.42 8.51 13.37
N ASP A 204 -1.66 9.80 13.61
CA ASP A 204 -2.45 10.63 12.69
C ASP A 204 -1.72 10.81 11.35
N MET A 205 -2.34 10.31 10.27
CA MET A 205 -1.83 10.41 8.90
C MET A 205 -2.82 11.13 7.97
N SER A 206 -3.69 11.98 8.53
CA SER A 206 -4.72 12.76 7.81
C SER A 206 -4.16 13.63 6.67
N ALA A 207 -2.88 14.00 6.75
CA ALA A 207 -2.17 14.72 5.68
C ALA A 207 -2.00 13.90 4.38
N PHE A 208 -2.12 12.56 4.45
CA PHE A 208 -1.94 11.66 3.31
C PHE A 208 -3.21 10.93 2.92
N THR A 209 -4.10 10.68 3.87
CA THR A 209 -5.36 10.01 3.60
C THR A 209 -6.41 10.26 4.68
N THR A 210 -7.67 10.28 4.26
CA THR A 210 -8.85 10.46 5.13
C THR A 210 -9.83 9.31 5.02
N THR A 211 -9.55 8.30 4.20
CA THR A 211 -10.40 7.12 4.01
C THR A 211 -9.57 5.85 3.89
N ASP A 212 -10.12 4.71 4.30
CA ASP A 212 -9.48 3.39 4.18
C ASP A 212 -9.76 2.74 2.81
N LEU A 213 -9.30 1.50 2.60
CA LEU A 213 -9.53 0.74 1.37
C LEU A 213 -11.02 0.43 1.12
N ASP A 214 -11.84 0.35 2.17
CA ASP A 214 -13.30 0.20 2.10
C ASP A 214 -14.05 1.54 1.95
N ARG A 215 -13.31 2.64 1.84
CA ARG A 215 -13.82 4.02 1.82
C ARG A 215 -14.49 4.46 3.12
N LYS A 216 -14.22 3.80 4.24
CA LYS A 216 -14.60 4.30 5.56
C LYS A 216 -13.70 5.47 5.94
N THR A 217 -14.23 6.46 6.65
CA THR A 217 -13.46 7.59 7.17
C THR A 217 -12.34 7.13 8.11
N ARG A 218 -11.20 7.81 8.07
CA ARG A 218 -10.10 7.63 9.02
C ARG A 218 -9.92 8.87 9.91
N PRO A 219 -9.69 8.70 11.23
CA PRO A 219 -9.96 7.47 11.98
C PRO A 219 -11.47 7.25 12.14
N ILE A 220 -11.93 6.01 12.33
CA ILE A 220 -13.32 5.73 12.76
C ILE A 220 -13.48 6.02 14.25
N ASN A 221 -12.48 5.60 15.04
CA ASN A 221 -12.49 5.70 16.49
C ASN A 221 -11.57 6.84 16.96
N LYS A 222 -10.61 6.56 17.84
CA LYS A 222 -9.74 7.57 18.46
C LYS A 222 -8.48 7.83 17.66
N LEU A 223 -7.87 6.78 17.13
CA LEU A 223 -6.63 6.82 16.37
C LEU A 223 -6.81 6.06 15.06
N PHE A 224 -5.88 6.27 14.12
CA PHE A 224 -5.88 5.50 12.89
C PHE A 224 -5.61 4.03 13.22
N ASP A 225 -6.27 3.14 12.50
CA ASP A 225 -5.91 1.73 12.51
C ASP A 225 -4.69 1.48 11.63
N ARG A 226 -3.81 0.57 12.08
CA ARG A 226 -2.69 0.10 11.25
C ARG A 226 -3.22 -0.79 10.13
N GLY A 227 -2.60 -0.69 8.96
CA GLY A 227 -3.01 -1.43 7.77
C GLY A 227 -3.99 -0.64 6.90
N CYS A 228 -4.47 -1.30 5.85
CA CYS A 228 -5.30 -0.67 4.81
C CYS A 228 -6.79 -0.55 5.14
N TYR A 229 -7.25 -1.08 6.28
CA TYR A 229 -8.65 -1.07 6.72
C TYR A 229 -8.80 -0.42 8.10
N GLU A 230 -9.96 0.20 8.35
CA GLU A 230 -10.43 0.60 9.68
C GLU A 230 -11.48 -0.39 10.21
N PHE A 231 -11.35 -0.72 11.48
CA PHE A 231 -12.28 -1.49 12.26
C PHE A 231 -13.43 -0.62 12.77
N GLY A 232 -14.61 -1.25 12.87
CA GLY A 232 -15.82 -0.58 13.31
C GLY A 232 -16.65 -0.03 12.16
N THR A 233 -17.67 0.74 12.56
CA THR A 233 -18.66 1.33 11.67
C THR A 233 -18.57 2.83 11.81
N ALA A 234 -18.42 3.55 10.68
CA ALA A 234 -18.46 4.99 10.70
C ALA A 234 -19.80 5.46 11.30
N PRO A 235 -19.83 6.48 12.16
CA PRO A 235 -21.08 7.01 12.67
C PRO A 235 -21.91 7.51 11.47
N SER A 236 -23.14 6.99 11.33
CA SER A 236 -24.08 7.49 10.33
C SER A 236 -25.14 8.35 11.01
N LEU A 237 -25.29 9.59 10.56
CA LEU A 237 -26.43 10.42 10.94
C LEU A 237 -27.58 10.08 10.01
N ARG A 238 -28.63 9.48 10.57
CA ARG A 238 -29.91 9.33 9.86
C ARG A 238 -30.89 10.35 10.42
N ILE A 239 -31.18 11.39 9.64
CA ILE A 239 -32.27 12.32 9.96
C ILE A 239 -33.58 11.62 9.62
N ILE A 240 -34.39 11.31 10.63
CA ILE A 240 -35.74 10.78 10.46
C ILE A 240 -36.69 11.86 10.95
N LYS A 241 -37.35 12.53 10.00
CA LYS A 241 -38.20 13.72 10.16
C LYS A 241 -37.40 14.99 10.48
N TRP A 242 -37.26 15.82 9.45
CA TRP A 242 -36.86 17.22 9.57
C TRP A 242 -38.12 18.06 9.38
N GLU A 243 -38.44 18.92 10.34
CA GLU A 243 -39.41 19.99 10.18
C GLU A 243 -38.70 21.31 10.43
N GLU A 244 -38.74 22.19 9.44
CA GLU A 244 -38.19 23.54 9.54
C GLU A 244 -39.30 24.45 10.09
N THR A 245 -39.13 24.99 11.29
CA THR A 245 -40.04 26.00 11.84
C THR A 245 -39.49 27.37 11.51
N SER A 246 -40.27 28.20 10.81
CA SER A 246 -39.92 29.60 10.61
C SER A 246 -39.81 30.31 11.96
N PRO A 247 -38.73 31.08 12.21
CA PRO A 247 -38.71 31.96 13.37
C PRO A 247 -39.70 33.11 13.10
N ASP A 248 -40.61 33.33 14.05
CA ASP A 248 -41.50 34.49 14.11
C ASP A 248 -40.72 35.82 14.17
#